data_AF-A0A3N5W385-F1
#
_entry.id   AF-A0A3N5W385-F1
#
_cell.length_a   1.000
_cell.length_b   1.000
_cell.length_c   1.000
_cell.angle_alpha   90.00
_cell.angle_beta   90.00
_cell.angle_gamma   90.00
#
_symmetry.space_group_name_H-M   'P 1'
#
loop_
_entity.id
_entity.type
_entity.pdbx_description
1 polymer ?
#
loop_
_entity_poly.entity_id
_entity_poly.type
_entity_poly.pdbx_seq_one_letter_code
_entity_poly.pdbx_strand_id
1 'polypeptide(L)' 'MTRSIRTAISSMKGYVPGFQPDPSENYLKLNSNENPYPPSPRVREALRKTAYEDLRIYPDPLSLDLRQRL' A
#
# COMPACT_ATOMS: atom_id res chain seq x y z
N MET A 1 29.79 -20.19 -2.49
CA MET A 1 28.74 -20.31 -1.45
C MET A 1 27.42 -20.62 -2.12
N THR A 2 26.93 -21.84 -2.00
CA THR A 2 25.66 -22.25 -2.60
C THR A 2 24.52 -21.75 -1.71
N ARG A 3 23.82 -20.71 -2.16
CA ARG A 3 22.67 -20.16 -1.46
C ARG A 3 21.51 -21.14 -1.62
N SER A 4 21.35 -22.03 -0.65
CA SER A 4 20.23 -22.97 -0.63
C SER A 4 18.94 -22.19 -0.39
N ILE A 5 18.05 -22.18 -1.38
CA ILE A 5 16.70 -21.62 -1.27
C ILE A 5 15.79 -22.77 -0.84
N ARG A 6 14.92 -22.53 0.14
CA ARG A 6 13.92 -23.52 0.57
C ARG A 6 13.08 -23.97 -0.63
N THR A 7 12.85 -25.27 -0.76
CA THR A 7 12.09 -25.85 -1.88
C THR A 7 10.75 -25.16 -2.12
N ALA A 8 10.00 -24.84 -1.05
CA ALA A 8 8.72 -24.14 -1.14
C ALA A 8 8.82 -22.74 -1.79
N ILE A 9 9.94 -22.05 -1.62
CA ILE A 9 10.17 -20.72 -2.22
C ILE A 9 10.61 -20.88 -3.69
N SER A 10 11.43 -21.89 -4.00
CA SER A 10 11.83 -22.14 -5.38
C SER A 10 10.71 -22.72 -6.24
N SER A 11 9.74 -23.41 -5.64
CA SER A 11 8.63 -24.08 -6.37
C SER A 11 7.34 -23.25 -6.44
N MET A 12 7.21 -22.20 -5.63
CA MET A 12 6.01 -21.37 -5.69
C MET A 12 5.95 -20.59 -6.99
N LYS A 13 4.75 -20.48 -7.58
CA LYS A 13 4.50 -19.49 -8.64
C LYS A 13 4.35 -18.12 -7.97
N GLY A 14 5.11 -17.15 -8.44
CA GLY A 14 4.92 -15.76 -8.03
C GLY A 14 3.53 -15.27 -8.38
N TYR A 15 3.01 -14.33 -7.60
CA TYR A 15 1.80 -13.60 -7.98
C TYR A 15 2.04 -12.87 -9.31
N VAL A 16 1.14 -13.09 -10.27
CA VAL A 16 1.13 -12.36 -11.55
C VAL A 16 -0.04 -11.37 -11.48
N PRO A 17 0.23 -10.05 -11.42
CA PRO A 17 -0.84 -9.07 -11.44
C PRO A 17 -1.61 -9.12 -12.76
N GLY A 18 -2.87 -8.70 -12.73
CA GLY A 18 -3.63 -8.48 -13.95
C GLY A 18 -2.97 -7.41 -14.82
N PHE A 19 -3.26 -7.44 -16.12
CA PHE A 19 -2.78 -6.41 -17.03
C PHE A 19 -3.19 -5.01 -16.55
N GLN A 20 -2.25 -4.08 -16.63
CA GLN A 20 -2.48 -2.65 -16.42
C GLN A 20 -1.85 -1.89 -17.59
N PRO A 21 -2.60 -1.02 -18.29
CA PRO A 21 -2.04 -0.18 -19.36
C PRO A 21 -0.91 0.72 -18.85
N ASP A 22 -0.11 1.27 -19.77
CA ASP A 22 0.90 2.26 -19.42
C ASP A 22 0.25 3.47 -18.73
N PRO A 23 0.75 3.95 -17.57
CA PRO A 23 0.17 5.10 -16.87
C PRO A 23 0.13 6.40 -17.68
N SER A 24 0.92 6.52 -18.75
CA SER A 24 0.91 7.67 -19.67
C SER A 24 -0.22 7.62 -20.70
N GLU A 25 -0.87 6.47 -20.87
CA GLU A 25 -2.04 6.32 -21.73
C GLU A 25 -3.29 6.89 -21.06
N ASN A 26 -4.20 7.46 -21.86
CA ASN A 26 -5.51 7.88 -21.36
C ASN A 26 -6.48 6.70 -21.44
N TYR A 27 -6.87 6.15 -20.28
CA TYR A 27 -7.82 5.05 -20.19
C TYR A 27 -8.75 5.18 -18.99
N LEU A 28 -9.97 4.64 -19.11
CA LEU A 28 -10.90 4.51 -17.99
C LEU A 28 -10.48 3.31 -17.13
N LYS A 29 -9.93 3.58 -15.95
CA LYS A 29 -9.39 2.55 -15.06
C LYS A 29 -10.49 1.84 -14.27
N LEU A 30 -10.76 0.58 -14.63
CA LEU A 30 -11.79 -0.26 -14.00
C LEU A 30 -11.28 -1.65 -13.58
N ASN A 31 -9.96 -1.90 -13.66
CA ASN A 31 -9.36 -3.24 -13.53
C ASN A 31 -8.84 -3.58 -12.11
N SER A 32 -8.86 -2.65 -11.15
CA SER A 32 -8.27 -2.85 -9.81
C SER A 32 -9.21 -2.50 -8.65
N ASN A 33 -10.51 -2.36 -8.90
CA ASN A 33 -11.53 -2.06 -7.89
C ASN A 33 -11.27 -0.78 -7.07
N GLU A 34 -10.62 0.22 -7.66
CA GLU A 34 -10.41 1.51 -7.00
C GLU A 34 -11.72 2.30 -6.87
N ASN A 35 -11.82 3.08 -5.80
CA ASN A 35 -12.95 3.99 -5.62
C ASN A 35 -12.80 5.18 -6.59
N PRO A 36 -13.85 5.54 -7.36
CA PRO A 36 -13.78 6.68 -8.29
C PRO A 36 -13.78 8.04 -7.58
N TYR A 37 -14.13 8.09 -6.29
CA TYR A 37 -14.21 9.31 -5.50
C TYR A 37 -12.95 9.52 -4.65
N PRO A 38 -12.58 10.78 -4.36
CA PRO A 38 -11.52 11.07 -3.41
C PRO A 38 -11.89 10.56 -2.00
N PRO A 39 -10.89 10.28 -1.14
CA PRO A 39 -11.14 9.97 0.26
C PRO A 39 -11.78 11.17 0.99
N SER A 40 -12.31 10.92 2.19
CA SER A 40 -12.88 11.96 3.04
C SER A 40 -11.91 13.15 3.21
N PRO A 41 -12.38 14.41 3.14
CA PRO A 41 -11.55 15.59 3.39
C PRO A 41 -10.80 15.55 4.75
N ARG A 42 -11.35 14.83 5.74
CA ARG A 42 -10.73 14.61 7.05
C ARG A 42 -9.42 13.81 6.97
N VAL A 43 -9.28 12.93 5.97
CA VAL A 43 -8.03 12.19 5.72
C VAL A 43 -6.93 13.17 5.28
N ARG A 44 -7.26 14.09 4.36
CA ARG A 44 -6.32 15.13 3.91
C ARG A 44 -5.89 16.04 5.05
N GLU A 45 -6.84 16.42 5.91
CA GLU A 45 -6.54 17.22 7.09
C GLU A 45 -5.58 16.51 8.05
N ALA A 46 -5.81 15.22 8.32
CA ALA A 46 -4.94 14.42 9.19
C ALA A 46 -3.51 14.33 8.61
N LEU A 47 -3.37 14.04 7.32
CA LEU A 47 -2.06 13.97 6.65
C LEU A 47 -1.31 15.31 6.70
N ARG A 48 -2.02 16.44 6.55
CA ARG A 48 -1.41 17.78 6.62
C ARG A 48 -0.92 18.14 8.03
N LYS A 49 -1.47 17.50 9.07
CA LYS A 49 -1.07 17.72 10.47
C LYS A 49 0.16 16.89 10.87
N THR A 50 0.49 15.84 10.12
CA THR A 50 1.70 15.06 10.34
C THR A 50 2.93 15.89 10.01
N ALA A 51 3.82 16.10 10.99
CA ALA A 51 5.06 16.84 10.75
C ALA A 51 6.04 15.96 9.97
N TYR A 52 6.70 16.54 8.96
CA TYR A 52 7.76 15.84 8.20
C TYR A 52 8.83 15.26 9.14
N GLU A 53 9.12 15.99 10.20
CA GLU A 53 10.12 15.63 11.19
C GLU A 53 9.77 14.36 11.99
N ASP A 54 8.49 14.01 12.10
CA ASP A 54 8.07 12.80 12.81
C ASP A 54 8.36 11.54 11.99
N LEU A 55 8.55 11.65 10.66
CA LEU A 55 8.81 10.51 9.77
C LEU A 55 10.14 9.81 10.05
N ARG A 56 11.05 10.44 10.80
CA ARG A 56 12.31 9.81 11.24
C ARG A 56 12.12 8.83 12.41
N ILE A 57 10.94 8.86 13.05
CA ILE A 57 10.62 8.04 14.22
C ILE A 57 9.72 6.89 13.78
N TYR A 58 9.93 5.71 14.37
CA TYR A 58 9.03 4.57 14.15
C TYR A 58 7.60 4.91 14.61
N PRO A 59 6.57 4.47 13.87
CA PRO A 59 5.18 4.63 14.30
C PRO A 59 4.90 3.80 15.56
N ASP A 60 3.74 4.03 16.19
CA ASP A 60 3.26 3.17 17.27
C ASP A 60 3.17 1.71 16.79
N PRO A 61 3.99 0.79 17.35
CA PRO A 61 4.04 -0.60 16.90
C PRO A 61 2.73 -1.36 17.13
N LEU A 62 1.86 -0.86 18.02
CA LEU A 62 0.55 -1.45 18.27
C LEU A 62 -0.55 -0.81 17.43
N SER A 63 -0.33 0.40 16.89
CA SER A 63 -1.38 1.21 16.25
C SER A 63 -2.62 1.34 17.15
N LEU A 64 -2.39 1.62 18.44
CA LEU A 64 -3.41 1.55 19.49
C LEU A 64 -4.56 2.53 19.25
N ASP A 65 -4.26 3.76 18.82
CA ASP A 65 -5.29 4.77 18.52
C ASP A 65 -6.24 4.30 17.42
N LEU A 66 -5.74 3.61 16.38
CA LEU A 66 -6.58 3.04 15.34
C LEU A 66 -7.47 1.93 15.91
N ARG A 67 -6.91 0.99 16.68
CA ARG A 67 -7.65 -0.16 17.22
C ARG A 67 -8.78 0.24 18.15
N GLN A 68 -8.65 1.35 18.87
CA GLN A 68 -9.69 1.85 19.78
C GLN A 68 -10.88 2.52 19.05
N ARG A 69 -10.72 2.85 17.77
CA ARG A 69 -11.72 3.57 16.96
C ARG A 69 -12.43 2.68 15.91
N LEU A 70 -11.95 1.44 15.73
CA LEU A 70 -12.58 0.40 14.90
C LEU A 70 -13.63 -0.36 15.70
#